data_AF-A0A7X7JWU2-F1
#
_entry.id   AF-A0A7X7JWU2-F1
#
_cell.length_a   1.000
_cell.length_b   1.000
_cell.length_c   1.000
_cell.angle_alpha   90.00
_cell.angle_beta   90.00
_cell.angle_gamma   90.00
#
_symmetry.space_group_name_H-M   'P 1'
#
loop_
_entity.id
_entity.type
_entity.pdbx_description
1 polymer ?
#
loop_
_entity_poly.entity_id
_entity_poly.type
_entity_poly.pdbx_seq_one_letter_code
_entity_poly.pdbx_strand_id
1 'polypeptide(L)'
;MAIYFEFLDRRGLNWSEVGMPEMASFSAHLRGTNRAYPTPNLVLLPKAEARRSPASVQRAVTAVFGFYDFHADTTMGQVLMRSRQQRLGLRHQIGSNPRRMVAAKVPTTIKPSLTAEELAVVIGTPARWRDRLLLALMGLNGMRVGAVLGLRHEDIGLRKRVLRIVPREDNANRARAKRRSLLTLPLHDSAAGLYVRYLDEEYGDWDSDYVFINLWAGEIGSPMAYDSVRALVARTSRATGIPFTAHVLRHTFATLLRRGGAEMEAVSQLLGHASVETTRSTYVHTTVEDLRRNLAAVGGE
;
A
#
# COMPACT_ATOMS: atom_id res chain seq x y z
N MET A 1 3.32 -5.53 -19.67
CA MET A 1 2.94 -5.49 -21.10
C MET A 1 3.60 -6.60 -21.91
N ALA A 2 4.90 -6.90 -21.76
CA ALA A 2 5.57 -7.98 -22.51
C ALA A 2 4.81 -9.33 -22.52
N ILE A 3 4.40 -9.83 -21.35
CA ILE A 3 3.62 -11.09 -21.21
C ILE A 3 2.30 -11.07 -22.02
N TYR A 4 1.70 -9.90 -22.21
CA TYR A 4 0.46 -9.77 -22.97
C TYR A 4 0.70 -9.86 -24.49
N PHE A 5 1.72 -9.17 -24.99
CA PHE A 5 2.08 -9.27 -26.40
C PHE A 5 2.61 -10.65 -26.77
N GLU A 6 3.38 -11.30 -25.89
CA GLU A 6 3.77 -12.70 -26.08
C GLU A 6 2.56 -13.64 -26.12
N PHE A 7 1.51 -13.37 -25.33
CA PHE A 7 0.27 -14.13 -25.39
C PHE A 7 -0.49 -13.93 -26.71
N LEU A 8 -0.53 -12.70 -27.23
CA LEU A 8 -1.15 -12.39 -28.52
C LEU A 8 -0.39 -13.07 -29.68
N ASP A 9 0.93 -12.95 -29.67
CA ASP A 9 1.83 -13.52 -30.68
C ASP A 9 1.68 -15.04 -30.77
N ARG A 10 1.71 -15.73 -29.62
CA ARG A 10 1.46 -17.18 -29.53
C ARG A 10 0.09 -17.63 -30.04
N ARG A 11 -0.88 -16.72 -30.13
CA ARG A 11 -2.24 -16.99 -30.62
C ARG A 11 -2.50 -16.40 -32.01
N GLY A 12 -1.51 -15.75 -32.64
CA GLY A 12 -1.68 -15.06 -33.91
C GLY A 12 -2.73 -13.96 -33.87
N LEU A 13 -2.95 -13.33 -32.72
CA LEU A 13 -3.97 -12.30 -32.54
C LEU A 13 -3.38 -10.91 -32.76
N ASN A 14 -4.04 -10.09 -33.56
CA ASN A 14 -3.70 -8.68 -33.68
C ASN A 14 -4.25 -7.89 -32.48
N TRP A 15 -3.40 -7.08 -31.84
CA TRP A 15 -3.77 -6.28 -30.69
C TRP A 15 -4.91 -5.28 -30.97
N SER A 16 -5.05 -4.78 -32.20
CA SER A 16 -6.11 -3.82 -32.55
C SER A 16 -7.52 -4.45 -32.56
N GLU A 17 -7.61 -5.76 -32.73
CA GLU A 17 -8.86 -6.51 -32.91
C GLU A 17 -9.31 -7.25 -31.64
N VAL A 18 -8.53 -7.17 -30.56
CA VAL A 18 -8.80 -7.86 -29.29
C VAL A 18 -10.12 -7.39 -28.69
N GLY A 19 -10.98 -8.35 -28.36
CA GLY A 19 -12.23 -8.15 -27.66
C GLY A 19 -12.22 -8.68 -26.22
N MET A 20 -13.39 -8.65 -25.59
CA MET A 20 -13.59 -9.19 -24.23
C MET A 20 -13.28 -10.70 -24.10
N PRO A 21 -13.57 -11.56 -25.09
CA PRO A 21 -13.21 -12.99 -25.03
C PRO A 21 -11.71 -13.25 -24.96
N GLU A 22 -10.90 -12.49 -25.69
CA GLU A 22 -9.44 -12.60 -25.71
C GLU A 22 -8.86 -12.08 -24.38
N MET A 23 -9.45 -11.03 -23.80
CA MET A 23 -9.10 -10.54 -22.48
C MET A 23 -9.44 -11.52 -21.35
N ALA A 24 -10.58 -12.22 -21.45
CA ALA A 24 -10.93 -13.29 -20.53
C ALA A 24 -9.96 -14.47 -20.67
N SER A 25 -9.59 -14.82 -21.90
CA SER A 25 -8.59 -15.85 -22.20
C SER A 25 -7.21 -15.50 -21.67
N PHE A 26 -6.80 -14.23 -21.76
CA PHE A 26 -5.56 -13.74 -21.18
C PHE A 26 -5.57 -13.84 -19.64
N SER A 27 -6.66 -13.42 -18.99
CA SER A 27 -6.82 -13.56 -17.54
C SER A 27 -6.78 -15.03 -17.09
N ALA A 28 -7.39 -15.94 -17.86
CA ALA A 28 -7.35 -17.38 -17.63
C ALA A 28 -5.94 -17.96 -17.82
N HIS A 29 -5.23 -17.53 -18.88
CA HIS A 29 -3.84 -17.90 -19.14
C HIS A 29 -2.92 -17.49 -17.99
N LEU A 30 -3.08 -16.27 -17.45
CA LEU A 30 -2.32 -15.80 -16.29
C LEU A 30 -2.61 -16.58 -15.00
N ARG A 31 -3.83 -17.13 -14.86
CA ARG A 31 -4.23 -17.98 -13.74
C ARG A 31 -3.77 -19.43 -13.89
N GLY A 32 -3.23 -19.83 -15.04
CA GLY A 32 -2.82 -21.21 -15.32
C GLY A 32 -3.96 -22.15 -15.70
N THR A 33 -5.20 -21.65 -15.85
CA THR A 33 -6.31 -22.45 -16.37
C THR A 33 -6.28 -22.42 -17.89
N ASN A 34 -5.61 -23.39 -18.51
CA ASN A 34 -5.72 -23.61 -19.95
C ASN A 34 -7.08 -24.28 -20.23
N ARG A 35 -8.18 -23.54 -20.11
CA ARG A 35 -9.49 -24.01 -20.58
C ARG A 35 -9.48 -23.92 -22.11
N ALA A 36 -9.00 -24.99 -22.74
CA ALA A 36 -9.44 -25.34 -24.09
C ALA A 36 -10.96 -25.60 -24.05
N TYR A 37 -11.63 -25.29 -25.15
CA TYR A 37 -13.08 -25.42 -25.34
C TYR A 37 -13.61 -26.81 -24.90
N PRO A 38 -14.85 -26.91 -24.39
CA PRO A 38 -15.40 -28.17 -23.94
C PRO A 38 -15.70 -29.09 -25.13
N THR A 39 -14.96 -30.18 -25.26
CA THR A 39 -15.37 -31.36 -26.05
C THR A 39 -16.08 -32.38 -25.15
N PRO A 40 -16.98 -33.23 -25.69
CA PRO A 40 -18.02 -33.93 -24.92
C PRO A 40 -17.55 -34.99 -23.92
N ASN A 41 -16.25 -35.30 -23.86
CA ASN A 41 -15.70 -36.32 -22.96
C ASN A 41 -14.61 -35.68 -22.10
N LEU A 42 -14.94 -35.27 -20.86
CA LEU A 42 -13.96 -34.74 -19.92
C LEU A 42 -13.88 -35.59 -18.65
N VAL A 43 -12.75 -36.26 -18.47
CA VAL A 43 -12.25 -36.71 -17.18
C VAL A 43 -11.72 -35.46 -16.42
N LEU A 44 -12.17 -35.27 -15.19
CA LEU A 44 -11.74 -34.19 -14.29
C LEU A 44 -10.27 -34.39 -13.89
N LEU A 45 -9.35 -33.62 -14.47
CA LEU A 45 -7.98 -33.55 -13.99
C LEU A 45 -7.85 -32.56 -12.81
N PRO A 46 -6.93 -32.81 -11.86
CA PRO A 46 -6.79 -32.03 -10.64
C PRO A 46 -6.44 -30.56 -10.93
N LYS A 47 -6.93 -29.70 -10.03
CA LYS A 47 -6.82 -28.24 -10.04
C LYS A 47 -5.37 -27.80 -10.23
N ALA A 48 -4.98 -27.42 -11.45
CA ALA A 48 -3.63 -26.93 -11.72
C ALA A 48 -3.31 -25.74 -10.80
N GLU A 49 -2.16 -25.79 -10.12
CA GLU A 49 -1.68 -24.72 -9.27
C GLU A 49 -1.57 -23.42 -10.08
N ALA A 50 -2.18 -22.35 -9.58
CA ALA A 50 -2.19 -21.08 -10.29
C ALA A 50 -0.78 -20.49 -10.35
N ARG A 51 -0.22 -20.32 -11.56
CA ARG A 51 1.14 -19.78 -11.78
C ARG A 51 1.38 -18.38 -11.21
N ARG A 52 0.31 -17.61 -10.94
CA ARG A 52 0.41 -16.24 -10.40
C ARG A 52 -0.68 -15.98 -9.38
N SER A 53 -0.36 -15.18 -8.36
CA SER A 53 -1.35 -14.76 -7.37
C SER A 53 -2.47 -13.92 -8.01
N PRO A 54 -3.72 -13.98 -7.48
CA PRO A 54 -4.85 -13.22 -8.00
C PRO A 54 -4.58 -11.71 -8.12
N ALA A 55 -3.83 -11.13 -7.19
CA ALA A 55 -3.44 -9.73 -7.22
C ALA A 55 -2.48 -9.40 -8.38
N SER A 56 -1.56 -10.30 -8.72
CA SER A 56 -0.66 -10.14 -9.86
C SER A 56 -1.41 -10.26 -11.20
N VAL A 57 -2.37 -11.18 -11.30
CA VAL A 57 -3.26 -11.28 -12.47
C VAL A 57 -4.05 -10.00 -12.66
N GLN A 58 -4.66 -9.48 -11.58
CA GLN A 58 -5.46 -8.25 -11.64
C GLN A 58 -4.62 -7.05 -12.08
N ARG A 59 -3.37 -6.92 -11.61
CA ARG A 59 -2.44 -5.86 -12.03
C ARG A 59 -2.12 -5.94 -13.51
N ALA A 60 -1.82 -7.13 -14.03
CA ALA A 60 -1.55 -7.33 -15.45
C ALA A 60 -2.76 -6.99 -16.32
N VAL A 61 -3.96 -7.48 -15.96
CA VAL A 61 -5.21 -7.15 -16.66
C VAL A 61 -5.51 -5.65 -16.63
N THR A 62 -5.30 -4.99 -15.48
CA THR A 62 -5.52 -3.54 -15.34
C THR A 62 -4.56 -2.73 -16.21
N ALA A 63 -3.30 -3.16 -16.34
CA ALA A 63 -2.33 -2.51 -17.22
C ALA A 63 -2.74 -2.62 -18.69
N VAL A 64 -3.25 -3.78 -19.13
CA VAL A 64 -3.74 -3.98 -20.50
C VAL A 64 -5.00 -3.15 -20.77
N PHE A 65 -5.94 -3.07 -19.81
CA PHE A 65 -7.07 -2.16 -19.96
C PHE A 65 -6.64 -0.69 -20.05
N GLY A 66 -5.61 -0.28 -19.30
CA GLY A 66 -5.04 1.06 -19.42
C GLY A 66 -4.41 1.34 -20.79
N PHE A 67 -3.80 0.34 -21.41
CA PHE A 67 -3.30 0.42 -22.78
C PHE A 67 -4.43 0.64 -23.79
N TYR A 68 -5.52 -0.11 -23.70
CA TYR A 68 -6.68 0.07 -24.61
C TYR A 68 -7.51 1.32 -24.31
N ASP A 69 -7.55 1.80 -23.06
CA ASP A 69 -8.12 3.11 -22.74
C ASP A 69 -7.39 4.25 -23.45
N PHE A 70 -6.08 4.10 -23.69
CA PHE A 70 -5.28 5.07 -24.45
C PHE A 70 -5.51 4.92 -25.97
N HIS A 71 -5.68 3.68 -26.46
CA HIS A 71 -5.94 3.38 -27.86
C HIS A 71 -7.44 3.20 -28.15
N ALA A 72 -8.18 4.31 -28.07
CA ALA A 72 -9.63 4.36 -28.22
C ALA A 72 -10.16 3.78 -29.55
N ASP A 73 -9.36 3.84 -30.61
CA ASP A 73 -9.75 3.41 -31.97
C ASP A 73 -9.78 1.88 -32.15
N THR A 74 -9.36 1.12 -31.14
CA THR A 74 -9.37 -0.35 -31.16
C THR A 74 -10.72 -0.92 -30.73
N THR A 75 -10.98 -2.19 -31.08
CA THR A 75 -12.19 -2.92 -30.65
C THR A 75 -12.39 -2.86 -29.13
N MET A 76 -11.32 -3.08 -28.35
CA MET A 76 -11.35 -2.98 -26.89
C MET A 76 -11.53 -1.53 -26.41
N GLY A 77 -10.84 -0.57 -27.04
CA GLY A 77 -10.95 0.85 -26.71
C GLY A 77 -12.39 1.37 -26.81
N GLN A 78 -13.09 0.99 -27.88
CA GLN A 78 -14.51 1.33 -28.08
C GLN A 78 -15.42 0.70 -27.00
N VAL A 79 -15.18 -0.55 -26.60
CA VAL A 79 -15.92 -1.23 -25.53
C VAL A 79 -15.74 -0.49 -24.19
N LEU A 80 -14.51 -0.09 -23.87
CA LEU A 80 -14.19 0.65 -22.64
C LEU A 80 -14.79 2.06 -22.65
N MET A 81 -14.73 2.76 -23.78
CA MET A 81 -15.34 4.08 -23.95
C MET A 81 -16.85 4.05 -23.78
N ARG A 82 -17.55 3.10 -24.40
CA ARG A 82 -19.01 2.93 -24.23
C ARG A 82 -19.39 2.69 -22.77
N SER A 83 -18.63 1.83 -22.07
CA SER A 83 -18.83 1.59 -20.64
C SER A 83 -18.59 2.86 -19.79
N ARG A 84 -17.62 3.69 -20.17
CA ARG A 84 -17.34 4.98 -19.51
C ARG A 84 -18.46 5.99 -19.75
N GLN A 85 -18.95 6.12 -20.98
CA GLN A 85 -20.07 7.02 -21.32
C GLN A 85 -21.36 6.63 -20.61
N GLN A 86 -21.68 5.34 -20.53
CA GLN A 86 -22.82 4.84 -19.75
C GLN A 86 -22.71 5.19 -18.26
N ARG A 87 -21.49 5.20 -17.70
CA ARG A 87 -21.25 5.62 -16.30
C ARG A 87 -21.41 7.12 -16.05
N LEU A 88 -21.07 7.97 -17.03
CA LEU A 88 -21.30 9.42 -16.93
C LEU A 88 -22.75 9.79 -17.21
N GLY A 89 -23.48 8.94 -17.95
CA GLY A 89 -24.80 9.21 -18.50
C GLY A 89 -25.95 9.24 -17.50
N LEU A 90 -26.19 8.20 -16.68
CA LEU A 90 -27.30 8.17 -15.71
C LEU A 90 -27.22 6.96 -14.76
N ARG A 91 -27.59 7.22 -13.50
CA ARG A 91 -28.18 6.34 -12.46
C ARG A 91 -28.12 4.81 -12.66
N HIS A 92 -27.38 4.14 -11.76
CA HIS A 92 -27.67 2.82 -11.15
C HIS A 92 -28.08 1.61 -12.03
N GLN A 93 -27.99 1.66 -13.36
CA GLN A 93 -28.23 0.46 -14.16
C GLN A 93 -27.01 -0.46 -14.14
N ILE A 94 -27.29 -1.73 -13.84
CA ILE A 94 -26.37 -2.85 -13.65
C ILE A 94 -25.81 -3.28 -15.02
N GLY A 95 -25.09 -2.39 -15.69
CA GLY A 95 -24.26 -2.73 -16.84
C GLY A 95 -23.05 -3.52 -16.35
N SER A 96 -22.76 -4.67 -16.97
CA SER A 96 -21.60 -5.49 -16.64
C SER A 96 -20.31 -4.69 -16.88
N ASN A 97 -19.67 -4.23 -15.81
CA ASN A 97 -18.39 -3.52 -15.91
C ASN A 97 -17.35 -4.48 -16.56
N PRO A 98 -16.82 -4.17 -17.76
CA PRO A 98 -15.89 -5.05 -18.47
C PRO A 98 -14.68 -5.44 -17.61
N ARG A 99 -14.20 -4.50 -16.78
CA ARG A 99 -13.09 -4.74 -15.85
C ARG A 99 -13.48 -5.70 -14.71
N ARG A 100 -14.74 -5.70 -14.29
CA ARG A 100 -15.27 -6.58 -13.24
C ARG A 100 -15.55 -7.99 -13.75
N MET A 101 -15.86 -8.16 -15.04
CA MET A 101 -16.05 -9.46 -15.69
C MET A 101 -14.74 -10.27 -15.77
N VAL A 102 -13.61 -9.60 -16.01
CA VAL A 102 -12.29 -10.23 -16.13
C VAL A 102 -11.54 -10.27 -14.78
N ALA A 103 -12.10 -9.62 -13.76
CA ALA A 103 -11.45 -9.48 -12.47
C ALA A 103 -11.20 -10.84 -11.82
N ALA A 104 -10.00 -11.03 -11.26
CA ALA A 104 -9.76 -12.13 -10.36
C ALA A 104 -10.36 -11.75 -9.01
N LYS A 105 -11.22 -12.62 -8.44
CA LYS A 105 -11.66 -12.46 -7.05
C LYS A 105 -10.43 -12.68 -6.19
N VAL A 106 -9.77 -11.58 -5.82
CA VAL A 106 -8.65 -11.59 -4.88
C VAL A 106 -9.28 -11.84 -3.52
N PRO A 107 -9.00 -12.97 -2.84
CA PRO A 107 -9.41 -13.15 -1.47
C PRO A 107 -8.86 -11.98 -0.65
N THR A 108 -9.69 -11.42 0.22
CA THR A 108 -9.25 -10.37 1.15
C THR A 108 -8.27 -11.00 2.14
N THR A 109 -6.98 -10.99 1.81
CA THR A 109 -5.93 -11.45 2.72
C THR A 109 -5.84 -10.43 3.85
N ILE A 110 -6.01 -10.89 5.10
CA ILE A 110 -5.73 -10.08 6.28
C ILE A 110 -4.29 -9.61 6.14
N LYS A 111 -4.09 -8.29 6.04
CA LYS A 111 -2.74 -7.75 5.91
C LYS A 111 -2.01 -7.99 7.22
N PRO A 112 -0.77 -8.51 7.19
CA PRO A 112 0.00 -8.71 8.41
C PRO A 112 0.19 -7.37 9.14
N SER A 113 0.00 -7.40 10.45
CA SER A 113 0.23 -6.30 11.38
C SER A 113 0.92 -6.84 12.62
N LEU A 114 1.81 -6.05 13.20
CA LEU A 114 2.52 -6.41 14.42
C LEU A 114 1.63 -6.22 15.66
N THR A 115 1.96 -6.88 16.77
CA THR A 115 1.43 -6.52 18.09
C THR A 115 2.11 -5.24 18.62
N ALA A 116 1.61 -4.70 19.73
CA ALA A 116 2.23 -3.52 20.36
C ALA A 116 3.63 -3.86 20.89
N GLU A 117 3.80 -5.06 21.43
CA GLU A 117 5.06 -5.60 21.96
C GLU A 117 6.07 -5.81 20.83
N GLU A 118 5.65 -6.46 19.74
CA GLU A 118 6.49 -6.64 18.55
C GLU A 118 6.90 -5.30 17.94
N LEU A 119 5.99 -4.33 17.90
CA LEU A 119 6.30 -2.99 17.40
C LEU A 119 7.33 -2.28 18.28
N ALA A 120 7.19 -2.38 19.61
CA ALA A 120 8.15 -1.81 20.55
C ALA A 120 9.54 -2.42 20.39
N VAL A 121 9.62 -3.75 20.23
CA VAL A 121 10.88 -4.46 19.93
C VAL A 121 11.48 -3.93 18.63
N VAL A 122 10.70 -3.90 17.54
CA VAL A 122 11.16 -3.42 16.22
C VAL A 122 11.68 -1.98 16.27
N ILE A 123 11.04 -1.10 17.04
CA ILE A 123 11.49 0.30 17.22
C ILE A 123 12.75 0.38 18.08
N GLY A 124 12.88 -0.46 19.11
CA GLY A 124 14.02 -0.43 20.03
C GLY A 124 15.28 -1.11 19.52
N THR A 125 15.17 -2.06 18.59
CA THR A 125 16.31 -2.87 18.10
C THR A 125 17.41 -2.08 17.36
N PRO A 126 17.12 -1.11 16.46
CA PRO A 126 18.17 -0.35 15.82
C PRO A 126 19.06 0.35 16.86
N ALA A 127 20.37 0.33 16.68
CA ALA A 127 21.30 1.00 17.60
C ALA A 127 21.19 2.53 17.53
N ARG A 128 20.84 3.07 16.36
CA ARG A 128 20.86 4.51 16.07
C ARG A 128 19.52 5.18 16.33
N TRP A 129 19.53 6.32 17.00
CA TRP A 129 18.33 7.13 17.28
C TRP A 129 17.60 7.54 16.01
N ARG A 130 18.33 7.90 14.94
CA ARG A 130 17.75 8.19 13.62
C ARG A 130 16.86 7.07 13.11
N ASP A 131 17.36 5.85 13.20
CA ASP A 131 16.68 4.67 12.66
C ASP A 131 15.48 4.29 13.54
N ARG A 132 15.62 4.39 14.87
CA ARG A 132 14.51 4.22 15.83
C ARG A 132 13.39 5.22 15.55
N LEU A 133 13.74 6.50 15.38
CA LEU A 133 12.80 7.57 15.06
C LEU A 133 12.05 7.28 13.75
N LEU A 134 12.78 6.86 12.71
CA LEU A 134 12.18 6.53 11.41
C LEU A 134 11.10 5.44 11.55
N LEU A 135 11.43 4.34 12.23
CA LEU A 135 10.48 3.25 12.46
C LEU A 135 9.32 3.70 13.36
N ALA A 136 9.59 4.52 14.38
CA ALA A 136 8.58 5.07 15.28
C ALA A 136 7.57 5.95 14.54
N LEU A 137 8.00 6.89 13.68
CA LEU A 137 7.08 7.72 12.89
C LEU A 137 6.20 6.88 11.95
N MET A 138 6.73 5.77 11.43
CA MET A 138 5.96 4.87 10.58
C MET A 138 4.97 4.00 11.36
N GLY A 139 5.36 3.51 12.54
CA GLY A 139 4.57 2.57 13.35
C GLY A 139 3.66 3.21 14.38
N LEU A 140 4.01 4.39 14.90
CA LEU A 140 3.28 5.11 15.96
C LEU A 140 2.53 6.35 15.43
N ASN A 141 2.92 6.90 14.28
CA ASN A 141 2.19 7.99 13.61
C ASN A 141 1.63 7.55 12.24
N GLY A 142 1.84 6.29 11.87
CA GLY A 142 1.31 5.70 10.66
C GLY A 142 1.85 6.30 9.37
N MET A 143 2.99 6.98 9.38
CA MET A 143 3.49 7.69 8.20
C MET A 143 3.91 6.74 7.06
N ARG A 144 3.79 7.21 5.81
CA ARG A 144 4.37 6.50 4.65
C ARG A 144 5.85 6.85 4.54
N VAL A 145 6.67 5.92 4.06
CA VAL A 145 8.13 6.14 3.85
C VAL A 145 8.43 7.44 3.11
N GLY A 146 7.73 7.71 2.00
CA GLY A 146 7.95 8.94 1.24
C GLY A 146 7.59 10.23 1.97
N ALA A 147 6.67 10.18 2.94
CA ALA A 147 6.37 11.32 3.80
C ALA A 147 7.43 11.48 4.91
N VAL A 148 7.95 10.38 5.45
CA VAL A 148 9.02 10.41 6.47
C VAL A 148 10.31 10.94 5.86
N LEU A 149 10.70 10.44 4.68
CA LEU A 149 11.91 10.87 3.97
C LEU A 149 11.86 12.31 3.44
N GLY A 150 10.67 12.89 3.30
CA GLY A 150 10.48 14.28 2.89
C GLY A 150 10.25 15.25 4.06
N LEU A 151 10.39 14.79 5.30
CA LEU A 151 10.10 15.57 6.49
C LEU A 151 11.21 16.60 6.76
N ARG A 152 10.82 17.83 7.07
CA ARG A 152 11.71 18.93 7.44
C ARG A 152 11.68 19.18 8.94
N HIS A 153 12.73 19.81 9.50
CA HIS A 153 12.74 20.17 10.92
C HIS A 153 11.57 21.11 11.28
N GLU A 154 11.24 22.05 10.38
CA GLU A 154 10.07 22.94 10.52
C GLU A 154 8.72 22.20 10.62
N ASP A 155 8.63 20.99 10.07
CA ASP A 155 7.40 20.22 10.06
C ASP A 155 7.09 19.58 11.45
N ILE A 156 8.09 19.51 12.33
CA ILE A 156 7.97 18.92 13.67
C ILE A 156 7.83 20.03 14.71
N GLY A 157 6.61 20.21 15.22
CA GLY A 157 6.31 21.15 16.30
C GLY A 157 6.35 20.47 17.66
N LEU A 158 7.52 20.42 18.32
CA LEU A 158 7.67 19.80 19.65
C LEU A 158 6.79 20.45 20.72
N ARG A 159 6.71 21.78 20.76
CA ARG A 159 5.91 22.51 21.77
C ARG A 159 4.40 22.22 21.67
N LYS A 160 3.89 22.17 20.44
CA LYS A 160 2.47 21.90 20.17
C LYS A 160 2.15 20.40 20.01
N ARG A 161 3.17 19.54 20.07
CA ARG A 161 3.11 18.10 19.76
C ARG A 161 2.39 17.80 18.45
N VAL A 162 2.78 18.54 17.41
CA VAL A 162 2.21 18.38 16.06
C VAL A 162 3.28 17.98 15.07
N LEU A 163 2.87 17.18 14.10
CA LEU A 163 3.67 16.73 12.98
C LEU A 163 2.95 17.08 11.69
N ARG A 164 3.62 17.81 10.81
CA ARG A 164 3.06 18.25 9.52
C ARG A 164 3.63 17.42 8.39
N ILE A 165 2.75 16.91 7.54
CA ILE A 165 3.13 16.25 6.29
C ILE A 165 2.81 17.22 5.16
N VAL A 166 3.82 18.00 4.77
CA VAL A 166 3.72 18.94 3.66
C VAL A 166 4.11 18.21 2.36
N PRO A 167 3.27 18.24 1.32
CA PRO A 167 3.62 17.66 0.03
C PRO A 167 4.61 18.57 -0.70
N ARG A 168 5.86 18.12 -0.81
CA ARG A 168 6.93 18.76 -1.59
C ARG A 168 7.23 17.91 -2.82
N GLU A 169 7.34 18.53 -3.98
CA GLU A 169 7.59 17.83 -5.26
C GLU A 169 9.07 17.84 -5.66
N ASP A 170 9.85 18.73 -5.05
CA ASP A 170 11.24 19.09 -5.32
C ASP A 170 12.23 18.48 -4.33
N ASN A 171 11.84 17.40 -3.63
CA ASN A 171 12.73 16.73 -2.69
C ASN A 171 13.98 16.16 -3.41
N ALA A 172 15.17 16.50 -2.92
CA ALA A 172 16.46 16.05 -3.47
C ALA A 172 16.61 14.51 -3.52
N ASN A 173 16.10 13.80 -2.50
CA ASN A 173 16.03 12.33 -2.49
C ASN A 173 14.87 11.74 -3.32
N ARG A 174 14.14 12.57 -4.08
CA ARG A 174 12.94 12.21 -4.85
C ARG A 174 11.84 11.58 -3.98
N ALA A 175 11.87 11.80 -2.66
CA ALA A 175 10.82 11.35 -1.77
C ALA A 175 9.51 12.07 -2.11
N ARG A 176 8.43 11.30 -2.25
CA ARG A 176 7.12 11.86 -2.58
C ARG A 176 6.09 11.52 -1.53
N ALA A 177 5.48 12.55 -0.94
CA ALA A 177 4.21 12.38 -0.26
C ALA A 177 3.14 12.11 -1.33
N LYS A 178 2.47 10.96 -1.28
CA LYS A 178 1.40 10.59 -2.23
C LYS A 178 0.20 11.57 -2.21
N ARG A 179 0.14 12.45 -1.22
CA ARG A 179 -0.96 13.39 -1.01
C ARG A 179 -0.66 14.71 -1.70
N ARG A 180 -1.72 15.44 -2.05
CA ARG A 180 -1.63 16.78 -2.66
C ARG A 180 -1.91 17.92 -1.67
N SER A 181 -2.33 17.60 -0.45
CA SER A 181 -2.64 18.58 0.60
C SER A 181 -1.82 18.34 1.86
N LEU A 182 -1.62 19.41 2.64
CA LEU A 182 -1.06 19.35 3.99
C LEU A 182 -1.91 18.42 4.88
N LEU A 183 -1.25 17.60 5.68
CA LEU A 183 -1.88 16.88 6.79
C LEU A 183 -1.15 17.20 8.08
N THR A 184 -1.88 17.65 9.09
CA THR A 184 -1.37 17.78 10.46
C THR A 184 -1.81 16.58 11.29
N LEU A 185 -0.85 15.99 12.00
CA LEU A 185 -1.06 14.86 12.89
C LEU A 185 -0.58 15.20 14.30
N PRO A 186 -1.18 14.60 15.34
CA PRO A 186 -0.55 14.59 16.65
C PRO A 186 0.79 13.83 16.57
N LEU A 187 1.83 14.38 17.18
CA LEU A 187 3.12 13.73 17.32
C LEU A 187 3.08 12.81 18.54
N HIS A 188 3.52 11.56 18.36
CA HIS A 188 3.53 10.60 19.46
C HIS A 188 4.70 10.89 20.40
N ASP A 189 4.51 10.78 21.72
CA ASP A 189 5.50 11.16 22.73
C ASP A 189 6.83 10.42 22.56
N SER A 190 6.78 9.10 22.35
CA SER A 190 7.97 8.30 22.06
C SER A 190 8.72 8.80 20.81
N ALA A 191 8.00 9.20 19.75
CA ALA A 191 8.64 9.74 18.56
C ALA A 191 9.24 11.14 18.81
N ALA A 192 8.57 11.98 19.61
CA ALA A 192 9.11 13.27 20.03
C ALA A 192 10.41 13.10 20.84
N GLY A 193 10.43 12.17 21.80
CA GLY A 193 11.62 11.86 22.59
C GLY A 193 12.78 11.33 21.74
N LEU A 194 12.49 10.43 20.80
CA LEU A 194 13.49 9.91 19.85
C LEU A 194 14.03 11.02 18.94
N TYR A 195 13.19 11.98 18.54
CA TYR A 195 13.63 13.11 17.73
C TYR A 195 14.58 14.02 18.48
N VAL A 196 14.28 14.35 19.74
CA VAL A 196 15.19 15.15 20.59
C VAL A 196 16.53 14.44 20.76
N ARG A 197 16.52 13.14 21.10
CA ARG A 197 17.75 12.33 21.24
C ARG A 197 18.56 12.27 19.96
N TYR A 198 17.88 12.10 18.84
CA TYR A 198 18.52 12.08 17.53
C TYR A 198 19.21 13.42 17.20
N LEU A 199 18.56 14.55 17.47
CA LEU A 199 19.17 15.87 17.26
C LEU A 199 20.38 16.11 18.17
N ASP A 200 20.27 15.74 19.44
CA ASP A 200 21.29 15.98 20.46
C ASP A 200 22.53 15.09 20.30
N GLU A 201 22.32 13.81 19.97
CA GLU A 201 23.39 12.80 20.06
C GLU A 201 23.93 12.34 18.69
N GLU A 202 23.18 12.53 17.59
CA GLU A 202 23.51 11.94 16.29
C GLU A 202 23.49 12.91 15.11
N TYR A 203 22.61 13.92 15.13
CA TYR A 203 22.44 14.82 13.98
C TYR A 203 23.71 15.63 13.75
N GLY A 204 24.30 16.25 14.78
CA GLY A 204 25.46 17.12 14.63
C GLY A 204 25.14 18.46 13.96
N ASP A 205 26.14 19.20 13.51
CA ASP A 205 25.98 20.57 12.99
C ASP A 205 25.76 20.63 11.46
N TRP A 206 25.07 19.65 10.88
CA TRP A 206 24.81 19.65 9.43
C TRP A 206 23.82 20.74 9.03
N ASP A 207 24.19 21.50 8.00
CA ASP A 207 23.31 22.46 7.35
C ASP A 207 22.36 21.74 6.39
N SER A 208 21.32 21.12 6.94
CA SER A 208 20.28 20.42 6.18
C SER A 208 18.91 20.70 6.79
N ASP A 209 17.94 20.96 5.93
CA ASP A 209 16.55 21.16 6.33
C ASP A 209 15.82 19.83 6.59
N TYR A 210 16.38 18.72 6.12
CA TYR A 210 15.82 17.37 6.25
C TYR A 210 16.02 16.80 7.65
N VAL A 211 14.96 16.21 8.20
CA VAL A 211 15.07 15.43 9.45
C VAL A 211 15.94 14.19 9.24
N PHE A 212 15.76 13.47 8.14
CA PHE A 212 16.48 12.23 7.89
C PHE A 212 17.58 12.44 6.86
N ILE A 213 18.81 12.52 7.35
CA ILE A 213 20.02 12.64 6.54
C ILE A 213 20.89 11.39 6.64
N ASN A 214 21.78 11.22 5.67
CA ASN A 214 22.82 10.21 5.69
C ASN A 214 23.94 10.66 6.63
N LEU A 215 24.17 9.89 7.70
CA LEU A 215 25.16 10.24 8.73
C LEU A 215 26.46 9.42 8.62
N TRP A 216 26.51 8.38 7.80
CA TRP A 216 27.63 7.42 7.81
C TRP A 216 27.90 6.70 6.49
N ALA A 217 27.08 6.88 5.46
CA ALA A 217 27.24 6.17 4.20
C ALA A 217 26.73 7.03 3.04
N GLY A 218 27.41 6.94 1.90
CA GLY A 218 27.14 7.81 0.76
C GLY A 218 27.61 9.24 1.03
N GLU A 219 26.90 10.19 0.45
CA GLU A 219 27.13 11.62 0.69
C GLU A 219 26.56 12.01 2.07
N ILE A 220 27.45 12.29 3.02
CA ILE A 220 27.08 12.62 4.40
C ILE A 220 26.41 13.99 4.44
N GLY A 221 25.37 14.15 5.25
CA GLY A 221 24.51 15.34 5.31
C GLY A 221 23.42 15.35 4.24
N SER A 222 23.53 14.49 3.22
CA SER A 222 22.53 14.43 2.16
C SER A 222 21.26 13.69 2.60
N PRO A 223 20.09 13.99 2.02
CA PRO A 223 18.83 13.39 2.44
C PRO A 223 18.80 11.86 2.25
N MET A 224 18.27 11.16 3.24
CA MET A 224 18.19 9.69 3.21
C MET A 224 17.29 9.19 2.07
N ALA A 225 17.71 8.11 1.39
CA ALA A 225 16.99 7.53 0.26
C ALA A 225 16.13 6.31 0.64
N TYR A 226 15.22 5.90 -0.26
CA TYR A 226 14.35 4.73 -0.07
C TYR A 226 15.12 3.43 0.15
N ASP A 227 16.27 3.26 -0.48
CA ASP A 227 17.08 2.05 -0.35
C ASP A 227 17.69 1.93 1.05
N SER A 228 18.08 3.06 1.66
CA SER A 228 18.52 3.08 3.05
C SER A 228 17.42 2.62 4.01
N VAL A 229 16.16 2.98 3.74
CA VAL A 229 14.99 2.51 4.51
C VAL A 229 14.75 1.01 4.28
N ARG A 230 14.89 0.53 3.04
CA ARG A 230 14.76 -0.90 2.73
C ARG A 230 15.83 -1.72 3.45
N ALA A 231 17.07 -1.24 3.45
CA ALA A 231 18.17 -1.85 4.18
C ALA A 231 17.93 -1.84 5.69
N LEU A 232 17.39 -0.74 6.24
CA LEU A 232 16.99 -0.64 7.65
C LEU A 232 15.93 -1.69 8.01
N VAL A 233 14.83 -1.75 7.26
CA VAL A 233 13.77 -2.73 7.49
C VAL A 233 14.32 -4.16 7.41
N ALA A 234 15.14 -4.47 6.40
CA ALA A 234 15.71 -5.80 6.23
C ALA A 234 16.68 -6.19 7.36
N ARG A 235 17.55 -5.27 7.83
CA ARG A 235 18.44 -5.56 8.96
C ARG A 235 17.68 -5.72 10.26
N THR A 236 16.69 -4.86 10.54
CA THR A 236 15.92 -4.93 11.77
C THR A 236 15.06 -6.19 11.80
N SER A 237 14.42 -6.53 10.69
CA SER A 237 13.62 -7.76 10.58
C SER A 237 14.45 -9.02 10.81
N ARG A 238 15.70 -9.06 10.31
CA ARG A 238 16.64 -10.16 10.60
C ARG A 238 17.08 -10.18 12.06
N ALA A 239 17.36 -9.02 12.64
CA ALA A 239 17.83 -8.91 14.02
C ALA A 239 16.75 -9.29 15.05
N THR A 240 15.48 -8.96 14.78
CA THR A 240 14.37 -9.29 15.68
C THR A 240 13.76 -10.67 15.42
N GLY A 241 14.01 -11.27 14.24
CA GLY A 241 13.28 -12.44 13.78
C GLY A 241 11.82 -12.14 13.37
N ILE A 242 11.40 -10.87 13.38
CA ILE A 242 10.03 -10.46 13.09
C ILE A 242 9.96 -10.00 11.62
N PRO A 243 9.19 -10.68 10.74
CA PRO A 243 9.06 -10.29 9.35
C PRO A 243 8.14 -9.07 9.21
N PHE A 244 8.68 -7.94 8.75
CA PHE A 244 7.86 -6.75 8.48
C PHE A 244 8.36 -5.98 7.25
N THR A 245 7.48 -5.11 6.75
CA THR A 245 7.81 -4.12 5.73
C THR A 245 7.42 -2.73 6.21
N ALA A 246 7.89 -1.70 5.51
CA ALA A 246 7.42 -0.33 5.65
C ALA A 246 5.89 -0.19 5.68
N HIS A 247 5.19 -0.95 4.83
CA HIS A 247 3.73 -0.93 4.78
C HIS A 247 3.10 -1.67 5.97
N VAL A 248 3.74 -2.72 6.49
CA VAL A 248 3.28 -3.43 7.69
C VAL A 248 3.30 -2.51 8.91
N LEU A 249 4.33 -1.66 9.08
CA LEU A 249 4.35 -0.69 10.18
C LEU A 249 3.16 0.28 10.13
N ARG A 250 2.87 0.83 8.95
CA ARG A 250 1.70 1.69 8.77
C ARG A 250 0.38 0.96 8.98
N HIS A 251 0.29 -0.31 8.58
CA HIS A 251 -0.89 -1.14 8.85
C HIS A 251 -1.04 -1.45 10.34
N THR A 252 0.09 -1.69 11.02
CA THR A 252 0.16 -1.90 12.47
C THR A 252 -0.42 -0.72 13.23
N PHE A 253 -0.02 0.51 12.91
CA PHE A 253 -0.60 1.73 13.51
C PHE A 253 -2.13 1.74 13.43
N ALA A 254 -2.67 1.47 12.25
CA ALA A 254 -4.11 1.47 12.02
C ALA A 254 -4.83 0.37 12.82
N THR A 255 -4.26 -0.85 12.85
CA THR A 255 -4.81 -1.97 13.61
C THR A 255 -4.77 -1.69 15.11
N LEU A 256 -3.68 -1.13 15.63
CA LEU A 256 -3.54 -0.80 17.05
C LEU A 256 -4.53 0.30 17.47
N LEU A 257 -4.69 1.36 16.68
CA LEU A 257 -5.72 2.37 16.93
C LEU A 257 -7.12 1.77 16.96
N ARG A 258 -7.43 0.89 16.01
CA ARG A 258 -8.74 0.24 15.96
C ARG A 258 -8.99 -0.65 17.17
N ARG A 259 -7.99 -1.43 17.58
CA ARG A 259 -8.04 -2.27 18.80
C ARG A 259 -8.14 -1.46 20.08
N GLY A 260 -7.60 -0.24 20.09
CA GLY A 260 -7.74 0.75 21.16
C GLY A 260 -9.09 1.48 21.17
N GLY A 261 -10.05 1.08 20.31
CA GLY A 261 -11.40 1.64 20.30
C GLY A 261 -11.60 2.83 19.36
N ALA A 262 -10.59 3.24 18.59
CA ALA A 262 -10.74 4.36 17.67
C ALA A 262 -11.76 4.06 16.55
N GLU A 263 -12.60 5.05 16.26
CA GLU A 263 -13.53 4.98 15.15
C GLU A 263 -12.81 4.94 13.81
N MET A 264 -13.38 4.23 12.84
CA MET A 264 -12.77 4.07 11.51
C MET A 264 -12.55 5.41 10.80
N GLU A 265 -13.39 6.39 11.07
CA GLU A 265 -13.26 7.74 10.52
C GLU A 265 -12.03 8.45 11.09
N ALA A 266 -11.85 8.44 12.41
CA ALA A 266 -10.66 8.98 13.07
C ALA A 266 -9.38 8.28 12.58
N VAL A 267 -9.40 6.94 12.45
CA VAL A 267 -8.27 6.17 11.88
C VAL A 267 -8.00 6.59 10.43
N SER A 268 -9.04 6.79 9.62
CA SER A 268 -8.91 7.22 8.22
C SER A 268 -8.34 8.63 8.10
N GLN A 269 -8.71 9.54 9.00
CA GLN A 269 -8.17 10.91 9.07
C GLN A 269 -6.69 10.90 9.46
N LEU A 270 -6.31 10.15 10.50
CA LEU A 270 -4.92 10.02 10.96
C LEU A 270 -4.01 9.36 9.91
N LEU A 271 -4.50 8.33 9.23
CA LEU A 271 -3.80 7.76 8.08
C LEU A 271 -3.83 8.70 6.88
N GLY A 272 -4.87 9.52 6.79
CA GLY A 272 -5.05 10.47 5.72
C GLY A 272 -5.35 9.82 4.39
N HIS A 273 -6.32 8.91 4.39
CA HIS A 273 -6.86 8.31 3.17
C HIS A 273 -7.89 9.23 2.54
N ALA A 274 -7.79 9.44 1.22
CA ALA A 274 -8.74 10.24 0.45
C ALA A 274 -10.12 9.54 0.27
N SER A 275 -10.23 8.25 0.62
CA SER A 275 -11.49 7.51 0.60
C SER A 275 -11.55 6.51 1.75
N VAL A 276 -12.66 6.55 2.50
CA VAL A 276 -13.01 5.63 3.58
C VAL A 276 -13.10 4.18 3.07
N GLU A 277 -13.35 3.96 1.78
CA GLU A 277 -13.52 2.62 1.19
C GLU A 277 -12.21 1.83 1.09
N THR A 278 -11.06 2.52 1.00
CA THR A 278 -9.73 1.91 1.15
C THR A 278 -9.47 1.51 2.61
N THR A 279 -10.03 2.28 3.55
CA THR A 279 -10.01 2.01 5.00
C THR A 279 -11.05 0.95 5.39
N ARG A 280 -12.11 0.72 4.61
CA ARG A 280 -13.12 -0.32 4.89
C ARG A 280 -12.68 -1.69 4.36
N SER A 281 -12.21 -1.75 3.12
CA SER A 281 -11.81 -3.02 2.48
C SER A 281 -10.51 -3.63 3.03
N THR A 282 -9.65 -2.83 3.68
CA THR A 282 -8.41 -3.32 4.30
C THR A 282 -8.59 -3.69 5.78
N TYR A 283 -9.57 -3.14 6.49
CA TYR A 283 -9.58 -3.14 7.96
C TYR A 283 -10.91 -3.61 8.62
N VAL A 284 -11.91 -4.05 7.85
CA VAL A 284 -13.15 -4.69 8.39
C VAL A 284 -12.93 -6.18 8.68
N HIS A 285 -11.81 -6.50 9.31
CA HIS A 285 -11.58 -7.86 9.80
C HIS A 285 -11.51 -7.80 11.32
N THR A 286 -12.67 -7.57 11.92
CA THR A 286 -12.92 -7.78 13.36
C THR A 286 -12.49 -9.22 13.66
N THR A 287 -11.48 -9.40 14.50
CA THR A 287 -11.10 -10.76 14.93
C THR A 287 -12.17 -11.29 15.90
N VAL A 288 -12.17 -12.61 16.13
CA VAL A 288 -13.08 -13.22 17.13
C VAL A 288 -12.82 -12.62 18.53
N GLU A 289 -11.56 -12.31 18.86
CA GLU A 289 -11.21 -11.54 20.06
C GLU A 289 -11.83 -10.14 20.10
N ASP A 290 -11.84 -9.40 18.99
CA ASP A 290 -12.45 -8.07 18.92
C ASP A 290 -13.99 -8.14 19.09
N LEU A 291 -14.63 -9.20 18.56
CA LEU A 291 -16.05 -9.46 18.77
C LEU A 291 -16.37 -9.85 20.22
N ARG A 292 -15.55 -10.70 20.84
CA ARG A 292 -15.69 -11.09 22.25
C ARG A 292 -15.56 -9.90 23.19
N ARG A 293 -14.63 -8.99 22.94
CA ARG A 293 -14.45 -7.76 23.74
C ARG A 293 -15.65 -6.83 23.62
N ASN A 294 -16.19 -6.65 22.41
CA ASN A 294 -17.38 -5.82 22.21
C ASN A 294 -18.63 -6.46 22.85
N LEU A 295 -18.76 -7.80 22.82
CA LEU A 295 -19.82 -8.51 23.53
C LEU A 295 -19.71 -8.36 25.05
N ALA A 296 -18.49 -8.45 25.61
CA ALA A 296 -18.25 -8.22 27.03
C ALA A 296 -18.57 -6.77 27.46
N ALA A 297 -18.39 -5.80 26.57
CA ALA A 297 -18.74 -4.40 26.82
C ALA A 297 -20.26 -4.12 26.77
N VAL A 298 -21.06 -5.01 26.17
CA VAL A 298 -22.53 -4.88 26.10
C VAL A 298 -23.23 -5.68 27.23
N GLY A 299 -22.56 -6.66 27.83
CA GLY A 299 -23.11 -7.50 28.91
C GLY A 299 -22.78 -7.02 30.33
N GLY A 300 -22.30 -5.79 30.50
CA GLY A 300 -21.97 -5.19 31.80
C GLY A 300 -22.95 -4.08 32.20
N GLU A 301 -24.20 -4.45 32.44
CA GLU A 301 -25.17 -3.73 33.29
C GLU A 301 -25.87 -4.73 34.21
#